data_AF-A0A175WER9-F1
#
_entry.id   AF-A0A175WER9-F1
#
_cell.length_a   1.000
_cell.length_b   1.000
_cell.length_c   1.000
_cell.angle_alpha   90.00
_cell.angle_beta   90.00
_cell.angle_gamma   90.00
#
_symmetry.space_group_name_H-M   'P 1'
#
loop_
_entity.id
_entity.type
_entity.pdbx_description
1 polymer ?
#
loop_
_entity_poly.entity_id
_entity_poly.type
_entity_poly.pdbx_seq_one_letter_code
_entity_poly.pdbx_strand_id
1 'polypeptide(L)'
;MRMDGKCEGHNFCIVLSKTDDIDPNATAKREGWPKKLKAIADLQAKVQEYDAAIKARKPMVDNLRKAKNDAKGDCEKKSIETKLKKLDKVKKRHTRDKKRWRAEIRNARGANFHYAIQARNPVLEKRILDHLRQRHATFLSHSPGASTGFAPTKIFPVSMKAYWGLREEENASLVEGFPTAAYTGIPALATWLRDVTIPYRERHVISLLSRYRELLGNVQTWSDNGCERNKVRLSTEQVKAEVLDPICSQLLHNLQSYDLTLKKQIAACDPLTNKQNALKQCVQHCNERVMRWVLKDPDNANSILRMHPLTFSAIVKRHGGEFLSRSGGGKQKYHWMEDMIPANVKINEKWDKQIKALTANLTKEFPDMKKYIMDRSGSFSAIKAEVRDLVSEALIDISRTSAQGHPNLTERMAEKWEPSFRLPQKEKPGKGVIKRRHERLMKHSAKNGNKIYRESVTGMEGELKAHFETSPATLEAAWRRGIERLRAQTFHVLLNKVDLQKQVRGTLMKWTILIMI
;
A
#
# COMPACT_ATOMS: atom_id res chain seq x y z
N MET A 1 -39.07 -9.19 14.07
CA MET A 1 -39.11 -7.71 14.03
C MET A 1 -40.41 -7.30 13.37
N ARG A 2 -41.34 -6.68 14.12
CA ARG A 2 -42.51 -6.05 13.52
C ARG A 2 -42.00 -4.86 12.69
N MET A 3 -42.54 -4.62 11.49
CA MET A 3 -42.14 -3.48 10.65
C MET A 3 -42.90 -2.23 11.11
N ASP A 4 -42.59 -1.78 12.32
CA ASP A 4 -43.17 -0.66 13.06
C ASP A 4 -42.77 0.71 12.48
N GLY A 5 -42.77 0.85 11.14
CA GLY A 5 -42.33 2.06 10.44
C GLY A 5 -40.81 2.27 10.43
N LYS A 6 -40.03 1.48 11.18
CA LYS A 6 -38.57 1.61 11.27
C LYS A 6 -37.79 1.17 10.02
N CYS A 7 -38.46 0.59 9.02
CA CYS A 7 -37.85 0.13 7.77
C CYS A 7 -37.86 1.21 6.66
N GLU A 8 -37.88 2.49 7.03
CA GLU A 8 -37.70 3.59 6.09
C GLU A 8 -36.32 3.52 5.40
N GLY A 9 -36.26 3.97 4.14
CA GLY A 9 -35.05 3.93 3.32
C GLY A 9 -33.87 4.76 3.86
N HIS A 10 -34.08 5.58 4.89
CA HIS A 10 -33.04 6.30 5.63
C HIS A 10 -32.55 5.57 6.89
N ASN A 11 -33.36 4.67 7.45
CA ASN A 11 -33.06 3.98 8.71
C ASN A 11 -32.58 2.54 8.49
N PHE A 12 -32.89 1.97 7.32
CA PHE A 12 -32.63 0.57 7.01
C PHE A 12 -32.20 0.39 5.56
N CYS A 13 -31.17 -0.44 5.32
CA CYS A 13 -30.81 -0.93 4.01
C CYS A 13 -30.56 -2.45 4.05
N ILE A 14 -30.64 -3.09 2.89
CA ILE A 14 -30.29 -4.51 2.73
C ILE A 14 -29.00 -4.60 1.92
N VAL A 15 -28.00 -5.29 2.48
CA VAL A 15 -26.74 -5.56 1.81
C VAL A 15 -26.76 -6.99 1.28
N LEU A 16 -26.68 -7.15 -0.04
CA LEU A 16 -26.56 -8.48 -0.65
C LEU A 16 -25.08 -8.84 -0.74
N SER A 17 -24.60 -9.58 0.25
CA SER A 17 -23.28 -10.23 0.18
C SER A 17 -23.34 -11.40 -0.80
N LYS A 18 -22.23 -11.69 -1.50
CA LYS A 18 -22.09 -12.76 -2.51
C LYS A 18 -22.68 -12.44 -3.89
N THR A 19 -22.43 -11.23 -4.37
CA THR A 19 -22.63 -10.90 -5.79
C THR A 19 -21.59 -11.56 -6.69
N ASP A 20 -20.49 -12.04 -6.12
CA ASP A 20 -19.39 -12.76 -6.77
C ASP A 20 -19.55 -14.29 -6.80
N ASP A 21 -20.60 -14.85 -6.19
CA ASP A 21 -20.89 -16.30 -6.24
C ASP A 21 -21.86 -16.65 -7.40
N ILE A 22 -21.83 -15.87 -8.49
CA ILE A 22 -22.68 -16.11 -9.65
C ILE A 22 -21.94 -17.00 -10.65
N ASP A 23 -22.58 -18.08 -11.10
CA ASP A 23 -22.09 -18.79 -12.29
C ASP A 23 -22.48 -17.98 -13.55
N PRO A 24 -21.51 -17.32 -14.22
CA PRO A 24 -21.80 -16.51 -15.40
C PRO A 24 -22.30 -17.36 -16.56
N ASN A 25 -21.92 -18.65 -16.64
CA ASN A 25 -22.34 -19.53 -17.71
C ASN A 25 -23.78 -20.00 -17.53
N ALA A 26 -24.16 -20.37 -16.30
CA ALA A 26 -25.54 -20.71 -15.99
C ALA A 26 -26.47 -19.51 -16.24
N THR A 27 -26.04 -18.31 -15.83
CA THR A 27 -26.79 -17.07 -16.07
C THR A 27 -26.91 -16.78 -17.57
N ALA A 28 -25.81 -16.86 -18.32
CA ALA A 28 -25.84 -16.63 -19.77
C ALA A 28 -26.74 -17.63 -20.52
N LYS A 29 -26.85 -18.88 -20.06
CA LYS A 29 -27.80 -19.86 -20.62
C LYS A 29 -29.24 -19.47 -20.34
N ARG A 30 -29.56 -19.09 -19.10
CA ARG A 30 -30.91 -18.68 -18.69
C ARG A 30 -31.39 -17.42 -19.42
N GLU A 31 -30.51 -16.43 -19.56
CA GLU A 31 -30.82 -15.15 -20.21
C GLU A 31 -30.73 -15.22 -21.75
N GLY A 32 -30.44 -16.39 -22.33
CA GLY A 32 -30.40 -16.55 -23.79
C GLY A 32 -29.24 -15.80 -24.45
N TRP A 33 -28.02 -15.87 -23.90
CA TRP A 33 -26.82 -15.24 -24.46
C TRP A 33 -25.85 -16.23 -25.13
N PRO A 34 -26.30 -17.11 -26.06
CA PRO A 34 -25.44 -18.15 -26.64
C PRO A 34 -24.26 -17.54 -27.42
N LYS A 35 -24.45 -16.35 -28.01
CA LYS A 35 -23.39 -15.63 -28.74
C LYS A 35 -22.19 -15.29 -27.84
N LYS A 36 -22.43 -14.90 -26.58
CA LYS A 36 -21.37 -14.55 -25.63
C LYS A 36 -20.58 -15.78 -25.18
N LEU A 37 -21.26 -16.90 -24.97
CA LEU A 37 -20.63 -18.18 -24.64
C LEU A 37 -19.83 -18.73 -25.82
N LYS A 38 -20.41 -18.67 -27.03
CA LYS A 38 -19.74 -19.07 -28.26
C LYS A 38 -18.48 -18.23 -28.50
N ALA A 39 -18.53 -16.91 -28.29
CA ALA A 39 -17.35 -16.06 -28.44
C ALA A 39 -16.20 -16.49 -27.51
N ILE A 40 -16.47 -16.84 -26.25
CA ILE A 40 -15.42 -17.36 -25.35
C ILE A 40 -14.91 -18.72 -25.83
N ALA A 41 -15.79 -19.62 -26.26
CA ALA A 41 -15.40 -20.92 -26.79
C ALA A 41 -14.51 -20.78 -28.05
N ASP A 42 -14.87 -19.89 -28.97
CA ASP A 42 -14.10 -19.59 -30.18
C ASP A 42 -12.70 -19.03 -29.84
N LEU A 43 -12.62 -18.15 -28.84
CA LEU A 43 -11.34 -17.64 -28.34
C LEU A 43 -10.49 -18.74 -27.68
N GLN A 44 -11.11 -19.64 -26.92
CA GLN A 44 -10.44 -20.80 -26.33
C GLN A 44 -9.91 -21.76 -27.39
N ALA A 45 -10.69 -22.01 -28.44
CA ALA A 45 -10.27 -22.81 -29.60
C ALA A 45 -9.03 -22.20 -30.28
N LYS A 46 -9.02 -20.88 -30.50
CA LYS A 46 -7.83 -20.18 -31.01
C LYS A 46 -6.61 -20.36 -30.10
N VAL A 47 -6.76 -20.22 -28.78
CA VAL A 47 -5.64 -20.44 -27.84
C VAL A 47 -5.11 -21.87 -27.93
N GLN A 48 -6.00 -22.87 -28.04
CA GLN A 48 -5.62 -24.27 -28.21
C GLN A 48 -4.92 -24.52 -29.55
N GLU A 49 -5.37 -23.91 -30.64
CA GLU A 49 -4.72 -23.96 -31.96
C GLU A 49 -3.28 -23.43 -31.90
N TYR A 50 -3.08 -22.26 -31.27
CA TYR A 50 -1.72 -21.73 -31.08
C TYR A 50 -0.86 -22.62 -30.19
N ASP A 51 -1.45 -23.24 -29.17
CA ASP A 51 -0.73 -24.18 -28.30
C ASP A 51 -0.31 -25.44 -29.06
N ALA A 52 -1.19 -26.01 -29.88
CA ALA A 52 -0.88 -27.11 -30.78
C ALA A 52 0.20 -26.72 -31.79
N ALA A 53 0.10 -25.54 -32.41
CA ALA A 53 1.08 -25.04 -33.38
C ALA A 53 2.47 -24.80 -32.74
N ILE A 54 2.53 -24.28 -31.51
CA ILE A 54 3.78 -24.12 -30.76
C ILE A 54 4.37 -25.50 -30.42
N LYS A 55 3.53 -26.46 -30.00
CA LYS A 55 3.95 -27.83 -29.66
C LYS A 55 4.48 -28.58 -30.88
N ALA A 56 3.80 -28.50 -32.03
CA ALA A 56 4.19 -29.14 -33.28
C ALA A 56 5.50 -28.56 -33.88
N ARG A 57 5.76 -27.26 -33.69
CA ARG A 57 7.00 -26.62 -34.17
C ARG A 57 8.21 -26.88 -33.30
N LYS A 58 8.01 -27.25 -32.03
CA LYS A 58 9.10 -27.54 -31.09
C LYS A 58 10.09 -28.61 -31.63
N PRO A 59 9.65 -29.81 -32.06
CA PRO A 59 10.56 -30.81 -32.61
C PRO A 59 11.25 -30.34 -33.90
N MET A 60 10.59 -29.56 -34.77
CA MET A 60 11.23 -29.01 -35.98
C MET A 60 12.39 -28.08 -35.64
N VAL A 61 12.20 -27.20 -34.64
CA VAL A 61 13.27 -26.32 -34.14
C VAL A 61 14.40 -27.13 -33.53
N ASP A 62 14.08 -28.15 -32.74
CA ASP A 62 15.08 -29.01 -32.11
C ASP A 62 15.88 -29.83 -33.15
N ASN A 63 15.22 -30.34 -34.20
CA ASN A 63 15.87 -31.05 -35.30
C ASN A 63 16.77 -30.15 -36.14
N LEU A 64 16.33 -28.92 -36.46
CA LEU A 64 17.19 -27.95 -37.17
C LEU A 64 18.39 -27.50 -36.33
N ARG A 65 18.25 -27.46 -34.99
CA ARG A 65 19.38 -27.20 -34.10
C ARG A 65 20.40 -28.33 -34.13
N LYS A 66 19.94 -29.58 -34.15
CA LYS A 66 20.82 -30.75 -34.31
C LYS A 66 21.52 -30.71 -35.67
N ALA A 67 20.77 -30.58 -36.76
CA ALA A 67 21.31 -30.48 -38.12
C ALA A 67 22.33 -29.33 -38.28
N LYS A 68 22.09 -28.17 -37.63
CA LYS A 68 23.06 -27.06 -37.62
C LYS A 68 24.39 -27.46 -36.99
N ASN A 69 24.35 -28.25 -35.93
CA ASN A 69 25.56 -28.70 -35.22
C ASN A 69 26.31 -29.76 -36.04
N ASP A 70 25.60 -30.57 -36.82
CA ASP A 70 26.16 -31.67 -37.60
C ASP A 70 26.68 -31.21 -38.99
N ALA A 71 26.20 -30.08 -39.50
CA ALA A 71 26.65 -29.51 -40.78
C ALA A 71 28.16 -29.19 -40.79
N LYS A 72 28.87 -29.63 -41.84
CA LYS A 72 30.32 -29.40 -41.98
C LYS A 72 30.64 -28.06 -42.67
N GLY A 73 29.81 -27.63 -43.62
CA GLY A 73 30.05 -26.42 -44.44
C GLY A 73 29.38 -25.16 -43.91
N ASP A 74 30.03 -24.00 -44.09
CA ASP A 74 29.49 -22.70 -43.68
C ASP A 74 28.25 -22.28 -44.47
N CYS A 75 28.17 -22.63 -45.76
CA CYS A 75 27.01 -22.34 -46.59
C CYS A 75 25.76 -23.09 -46.07
N GLU A 76 25.91 -24.37 -45.74
CA GLU A 76 24.85 -25.20 -45.17
C GLU A 76 24.39 -24.66 -43.80
N LYS A 77 25.33 -24.32 -42.91
CA LYS A 77 25.03 -23.70 -41.60
C LYS A 77 24.24 -22.41 -41.74
N LYS A 78 24.62 -21.53 -42.69
CA LYS A 78 23.90 -20.27 -42.97
C LYS A 78 22.47 -20.55 -43.48
N SER A 79 22.29 -21.55 -44.33
CA SER A 79 20.97 -21.98 -44.81
C SER A 79 20.08 -22.48 -43.67
N ILE A 80 20.59 -23.38 -42.82
CA ILE A 80 19.87 -23.89 -41.65
C ILE A 80 19.55 -22.77 -40.65
N GLU A 81 20.49 -21.86 -40.40
CA GLU A 81 20.27 -20.72 -39.52
C GLU A 81 19.15 -19.80 -40.03
N THR A 82 19.08 -19.59 -41.34
CA THR A 82 18.00 -18.81 -41.95
C THR A 82 16.64 -19.48 -41.73
N LYS A 83 16.54 -20.81 -41.92
CA LYS A 83 15.32 -21.58 -41.62
C LYS A 83 14.94 -21.51 -40.14
N LEU A 84 15.92 -21.61 -39.25
CA LEU A 84 15.72 -21.53 -37.81
C LEU A 84 15.23 -20.14 -37.37
N LYS A 85 15.82 -19.07 -37.91
CA LYS A 85 15.36 -17.68 -37.69
C LYS A 85 13.92 -17.49 -38.15
N LYS A 86 13.54 -18.03 -39.31
CA LYS A 86 12.15 -18.00 -39.81
C LYS A 86 11.20 -18.72 -38.83
N LEU A 87 11.53 -19.92 -38.37
CA LEU A 87 10.70 -20.66 -37.41
C LEU A 87 10.60 -19.97 -36.04
N ASP A 88 11.71 -19.44 -35.52
CA ASP A 88 11.71 -18.72 -34.24
C ASP A 88 10.87 -17.43 -34.31
N LYS A 89 10.91 -16.71 -35.45
CA LYS A 89 10.02 -15.56 -35.69
C LYS A 89 8.55 -15.97 -35.61
N VAL A 90 8.16 -17.07 -36.27
CA VAL A 90 6.78 -17.57 -36.23
C VAL A 90 6.38 -18.02 -34.82
N LYS A 91 7.27 -18.74 -34.12
CA LYS A 91 7.03 -19.16 -32.73
C LYS A 91 6.84 -17.97 -31.77
N LYS A 92 7.66 -16.92 -31.92
CA LYS A 92 7.51 -15.67 -31.15
C LYS A 92 6.17 -14.99 -31.46
N ARG A 93 5.76 -14.95 -32.74
CA ARG A 93 4.45 -14.44 -33.15
C ARG A 93 3.32 -15.22 -32.46
N HIS A 94 3.30 -16.55 -32.56
CA HIS A 94 2.30 -17.38 -31.90
C HIS A 94 2.28 -17.21 -30.37
N THR A 95 3.44 -17.01 -29.74
CA THR A 95 3.51 -16.77 -28.29
C THR A 95 2.89 -15.43 -27.91
N ARG A 96 3.13 -14.38 -28.70
CA ARG A 96 2.50 -13.06 -28.53
C ARG A 96 0.99 -13.13 -28.75
N ASP A 97 0.57 -13.75 -29.85
CA ASP A 97 -0.85 -13.92 -30.19
C ASP A 97 -1.57 -14.72 -29.11
N LYS A 98 -0.97 -15.82 -28.63
CA LYS A 98 -1.49 -16.58 -27.49
C LYS A 98 -1.65 -15.73 -26.23
N LYS A 99 -0.68 -14.86 -25.92
CA LYS A 99 -0.79 -13.94 -24.76
C LYS A 99 -1.95 -12.97 -24.95
N ARG A 100 -2.08 -12.40 -26.17
CA ARG A 100 -3.19 -11.52 -26.55
C ARG A 100 -4.55 -12.21 -26.40
N TRP A 101 -4.72 -13.40 -26.99
CA TRP A 101 -5.99 -14.14 -26.91
C TRP A 101 -6.34 -14.55 -25.48
N ARG A 102 -5.37 -14.86 -24.62
CA ARG A 102 -5.62 -15.09 -23.20
C ARG A 102 -6.11 -13.85 -22.46
N ALA A 103 -5.58 -12.68 -22.79
CA ALA A 103 -6.07 -11.42 -22.25
C ALA A 103 -7.50 -11.14 -22.74
N GLU A 104 -7.79 -11.39 -24.02
CA GLU A 104 -9.14 -11.25 -24.58
C GLU A 104 -10.14 -12.22 -23.95
N ILE A 105 -9.75 -13.48 -23.69
CA ILE A 105 -10.59 -14.44 -22.93
C ILE A 105 -10.89 -13.90 -21.53
N ARG A 106 -9.89 -13.37 -20.82
CA ARG A 106 -10.08 -12.79 -19.49
C ARG A 106 -11.04 -11.61 -19.53
N ASN A 107 -10.87 -10.70 -20.48
CA ASN A 107 -11.74 -9.55 -20.66
C ASN A 107 -13.18 -9.98 -21.00
N ALA A 108 -13.35 -10.96 -21.88
CA ALA A 108 -14.66 -11.50 -22.24
C ALA A 108 -15.34 -12.22 -21.06
N ARG A 109 -14.58 -12.97 -20.25
CA ARG A 109 -15.07 -13.57 -19.01
C ARG A 109 -15.49 -12.53 -17.99
N GLY A 110 -14.64 -11.52 -17.76
CA GLY A 110 -14.96 -10.40 -16.89
C GLY A 110 -16.22 -9.68 -17.35
N ALA A 111 -16.36 -9.39 -18.64
CA ALA A 111 -17.57 -8.78 -19.19
C ALA A 111 -18.81 -9.67 -18.98
N ASN A 112 -18.72 -10.98 -19.27
CA ASN A 112 -19.84 -11.91 -19.06
C ASN A 112 -20.25 -12.01 -17.59
N PHE A 113 -19.26 -12.02 -16.69
CA PHE A 113 -19.51 -12.01 -15.25
C PHE A 113 -20.21 -10.73 -14.81
N HIS A 114 -19.74 -9.58 -15.31
CA HIS A 114 -20.38 -8.30 -15.05
C HIS A 114 -21.83 -8.26 -15.54
N TYR A 115 -22.10 -8.76 -16.75
CA TYR A 115 -23.46 -8.87 -17.27
C TYR A 115 -24.32 -9.82 -16.44
N ALA A 116 -23.77 -10.93 -15.95
CA ALA A 116 -24.50 -11.86 -15.08
C ALA A 116 -24.91 -11.19 -13.75
N ILE A 117 -24.03 -10.36 -13.17
CA ILE A 117 -24.35 -9.52 -12.01
C ILE A 117 -25.49 -8.55 -12.35
N GLN A 118 -25.37 -7.82 -13.47
CA GLN A 118 -26.37 -6.83 -13.90
C GLN A 118 -27.74 -7.45 -14.21
N ALA A 119 -27.80 -8.69 -14.70
CA ALA A 119 -29.07 -9.38 -14.92
C ALA A 119 -29.69 -9.90 -13.61
N ARG A 120 -28.88 -10.44 -12.70
CA ARG A 120 -29.36 -11.01 -11.44
C ARG A 120 -29.83 -9.94 -10.44
N ASN A 121 -29.07 -8.86 -10.28
CA ASN A 121 -29.30 -7.90 -9.20
C ASN A 121 -30.69 -7.25 -9.26
N PRO A 122 -31.18 -6.73 -10.40
CA PRO A 122 -32.52 -6.13 -10.49
C PRO A 122 -33.64 -7.13 -10.18
N VAL A 123 -33.49 -8.39 -10.59
CA VAL A 123 -34.47 -9.44 -10.31
C VAL A 123 -34.53 -9.75 -8.81
N LEU A 124 -33.37 -9.84 -8.15
CA LEU A 124 -33.30 -10.03 -6.71
C LEU A 124 -33.84 -8.82 -5.95
N GLU A 125 -33.46 -7.62 -6.37
CA GLU A 125 -33.94 -6.36 -5.80
C GLU A 125 -35.47 -6.31 -5.86
N LYS A 126 -36.06 -6.54 -7.04
CA LYS A 126 -37.51 -6.63 -7.22
C LYS A 126 -38.14 -7.67 -6.29
N ARG A 127 -37.60 -8.90 -6.25
CA ARG A 127 -38.13 -9.97 -5.41
C ARG A 127 -38.11 -9.63 -3.92
N ILE A 128 -37.04 -8.99 -3.46
CA ILE A 128 -36.91 -8.56 -2.06
C ILE A 128 -37.90 -7.43 -1.77
N LEU A 129 -38.00 -6.43 -2.65
CA LEU A 129 -38.93 -5.32 -2.49
C LEU A 129 -40.39 -5.79 -2.52
N ASP A 130 -40.75 -6.72 -3.40
CA ASP A 130 -42.09 -7.31 -3.46
C ASP A 130 -42.41 -8.09 -2.17
N HIS A 131 -41.44 -8.85 -1.64
CA HIS A 131 -41.58 -9.55 -0.37
C HIS A 131 -41.75 -8.59 0.82
N LEU A 132 -40.98 -7.50 0.85
CA LEU A 132 -41.13 -6.46 1.87
C LEU A 132 -42.49 -5.75 1.75
N ARG A 133 -42.94 -5.47 0.52
CA ARG A 133 -44.25 -4.86 0.27
C ARG A 133 -45.38 -5.77 0.75
N GLN A 134 -45.31 -7.07 0.47
CA GLN A 134 -46.29 -8.05 0.94
C GLN A 134 -46.33 -8.10 2.46
N ARG A 135 -45.16 -8.17 3.12
CA ARG A 135 -45.09 -8.15 4.59
C ARG A 135 -45.61 -6.85 5.19
N HIS A 136 -45.38 -5.72 4.54
CA HIS A 136 -45.92 -4.43 4.95
C HIS A 136 -47.45 -4.41 4.84
N ALA A 137 -48.03 -4.93 3.76
CA ALA A 137 -49.47 -5.05 3.61
C ALA A 137 -50.10 -5.97 4.67
N THR A 138 -49.47 -7.12 4.96
CA THR A 138 -49.90 -8.00 6.06
C THR A 138 -49.80 -7.30 7.41
N PHE A 139 -48.78 -6.47 7.65
CA PHE A 139 -48.70 -5.71 8.88
C PHE A 139 -49.85 -4.70 9.02
N LEU A 140 -50.14 -3.94 7.95
CA LEU A 140 -51.25 -2.98 7.93
C LEU A 140 -52.61 -3.65 8.16
N SER A 141 -52.83 -4.86 7.62
CA SER A 141 -54.09 -5.59 7.84
C SER A 141 -54.28 -6.05 9.30
N HIS A 142 -53.21 -6.20 10.07
CA HIS A 142 -53.25 -6.61 11.48
C HIS A 142 -53.10 -5.43 12.46
N SER A 143 -52.89 -4.21 11.98
CA SER A 143 -52.68 -3.02 12.81
C SER A 143 -53.62 -1.89 12.36
N PRO A 144 -54.93 -1.97 12.70
CA PRO A 144 -55.90 -0.94 12.36
C PRO A 144 -55.46 0.41 12.92
N GLY A 145 -55.29 1.41 12.04
CA GLY A 145 -54.85 2.76 12.40
C GLY A 145 -53.41 3.12 12.01
N ALA A 146 -52.57 2.15 11.62
CA ALA A 146 -51.26 2.45 11.05
C ALA A 146 -51.42 2.95 9.60
N SER A 147 -51.10 4.22 9.31
CA SER A 147 -51.24 4.82 7.97
C SER A 147 -49.89 5.16 7.32
N THR A 148 -48.84 4.39 7.57
CA THR A 148 -47.52 4.68 6.98
C THR A 148 -47.46 4.18 5.53
N GLY A 149 -47.12 5.05 4.59
CA GLY A 149 -46.84 4.65 3.21
C GLY A 149 -45.65 3.69 3.13
N PHE A 150 -45.66 2.75 2.17
CA PHE A 150 -44.53 1.85 1.96
C PHE A 150 -43.35 2.63 1.36
N ALA A 151 -42.30 2.85 2.15
CA ALA A 151 -41.04 3.41 1.69
C ALA A 151 -40.09 2.28 1.25
N PRO A 152 -39.67 2.21 -0.03
CA PRO A 152 -38.81 1.14 -0.51
C PRO A 152 -37.42 1.22 0.13
N THR A 153 -37.03 0.15 0.82
CA THR A 153 -35.69 -0.02 1.40
C THR A 153 -34.63 -0.04 0.29
N LYS A 154 -33.50 0.66 0.50
CA LYS A 154 -32.35 0.62 -0.43
C LYS A 154 -31.64 -0.73 -0.35
N ILE A 155 -31.35 -1.32 -1.50
CA ILE A 155 -30.66 -2.61 -1.62
C ILE A 155 -29.31 -2.40 -2.29
N PHE A 156 -28.23 -2.82 -1.63
CA PHE A 156 -26.87 -2.67 -2.12
C PHE A 156 -26.26 -4.04 -2.45
N PRO A 157 -26.17 -4.40 -3.74
CA PRO A 157 -25.40 -5.56 -4.14
C PRO A 157 -23.91 -5.28 -3.96
N VAL A 158 -23.24 -6.05 -3.10
CA VAL A 158 -21.82 -5.83 -2.79
C VAL A 158 -20.96 -7.08 -2.97
N SER A 159 -19.69 -6.87 -3.31
CA SER A 159 -18.64 -7.90 -3.23
C SER A 159 -17.43 -7.38 -2.47
N MET A 160 -17.28 -7.85 -1.22
CA MET A 160 -16.09 -7.55 -0.41
C MET A 160 -14.83 -8.18 -0.99
N LYS A 161 -14.93 -9.41 -1.49
CA LYS A 161 -13.79 -10.11 -2.11
C LYS A 161 -13.24 -9.33 -3.32
N ALA A 162 -14.13 -8.86 -4.19
CA ALA A 162 -13.73 -8.06 -5.34
C ALA A 162 -13.15 -6.69 -4.92
N TYR A 163 -13.75 -6.05 -3.92
CA TYR A 163 -13.28 -4.75 -3.44
C TYR A 163 -11.86 -4.81 -2.87
N TRP A 164 -11.55 -5.80 -2.04
CA TRP A 164 -10.22 -5.95 -1.48
C TRP A 164 -9.21 -6.43 -2.54
N GLY A 165 -9.61 -7.36 -3.42
CA GLY A 165 -8.75 -7.81 -4.52
C GLY A 165 -8.35 -6.69 -5.51
N LEU A 166 -9.19 -5.65 -5.64
CA LEU A 166 -8.87 -4.47 -6.44
C LEU A 166 -7.93 -3.48 -5.74
N ARG A 167 -7.82 -3.52 -4.41
CA ARG A 167 -6.90 -2.67 -3.64
C ARG A 167 -5.50 -3.25 -3.52
N GLU A 168 -5.36 -4.57 -3.66
CA GLU A 168 -4.08 -5.23 -3.75
C GLU A 168 -3.48 -5.00 -5.15
N GLU A 169 -2.46 -4.15 -5.26
CA GLU A 169 -1.85 -3.77 -6.56
C GLU A 169 -1.43 -4.97 -7.41
N GLU A 170 -0.92 -6.03 -6.77
CA GLU A 170 -0.50 -7.26 -7.45
C GLU A 170 -1.67 -8.00 -8.11
N ASN A 171 -2.89 -7.86 -7.58
CA ASN A 171 -4.06 -8.65 -7.96
C ASN A 171 -5.14 -7.84 -8.71
N ALA A 172 -5.00 -6.52 -8.85
CA ALA A 172 -6.02 -5.68 -9.46
C ALA A 172 -6.44 -6.14 -10.87
N SER A 173 -5.51 -6.69 -11.67
CA SER A 173 -5.79 -7.22 -13.02
C SER A 173 -6.45 -8.61 -13.06
N LEU A 174 -6.72 -9.21 -11.89
CA LEU A 174 -7.21 -10.58 -11.74
C LEU A 174 -8.67 -10.66 -11.27
N VAL A 175 -9.28 -9.57 -10.81
CA VAL A 175 -10.66 -9.59 -10.30
C VAL A 175 -11.66 -9.61 -11.47
N GLU A 176 -12.06 -10.82 -11.89
CA GLU A 176 -13.02 -11.02 -12.96
C GLU A 176 -14.38 -10.37 -12.60
N GLY A 177 -14.93 -9.55 -13.51
CA GLY A 177 -16.27 -8.98 -13.38
C GLY A 177 -16.38 -7.59 -12.74
N PHE A 178 -15.30 -7.10 -12.15
CA PHE A 178 -15.28 -5.81 -11.45
C PHE A 178 -14.15 -4.93 -12.00
N PRO A 179 -14.42 -4.10 -13.03
CA PRO A 179 -13.39 -3.27 -13.66
C PRO A 179 -12.74 -2.25 -12.72
N THR A 180 -13.51 -1.76 -11.74
CA THR A 180 -13.10 -0.74 -10.77
C THR A 180 -13.82 -0.97 -9.44
N ALA A 181 -13.34 -0.35 -8.37
CA ALA A 181 -13.96 -0.42 -7.06
C ALA A 181 -15.41 0.09 -7.04
N ALA A 182 -15.79 0.99 -7.96
CA ALA A 182 -17.15 1.48 -8.08
C ALA A 182 -18.16 0.36 -8.39
N TYR A 183 -17.74 -0.67 -9.13
CA TYR A 183 -18.61 -1.79 -9.52
C TYR A 183 -18.84 -2.80 -8.40
N THR A 184 -18.10 -2.73 -7.29
CA THR A 184 -18.25 -3.68 -6.18
C THR A 184 -19.40 -3.33 -5.24
N GLY A 185 -20.06 -2.20 -5.46
CA GLY A 185 -21.17 -1.69 -4.64
C GLY A 185 -20.77 -1.11 -3.28
N ILE A 186 -19.54 -1.35 -2.82
CA ILE A 186 -19.06 -0.86 -1.51
C ILE A 186 -18.97 0.66 -1.46
N PRO A 187 -18.47 1.37 -2.49
CA PRO A 187 -18.50 2.84 -2.48
C PRO A 187 -19.91 3.40 -2.40
N ALA A 188 -20.88 2.81 -3.12
CA ALA A 188 -22.28 3.24 -3.07
C ALA A 188 -22.90 3.02 -1.68
N LEU A 189 -22.62 1.88 -1.05
CA LEU A 189 -23.03 1.60 0.33
C LEU A 189 -22.40 2.58 1.32
N ALA A 190 -21.11 2.89 1.17
CA ALA A 190 -20.40 3.84 2.03
C ALA A 190 -20.98 5.26 1.90
N THR A 191 -21.28 5.70 0.68
CA THR A 191 -21.96 6.98 0.43
C THR A 191 -23.33 7.00 1.09
N TRP A 192 -24.15 5.96 0.88
CA TRP A 192 -25.47 5.89 1.54
C TRP A 192 -25.37 5.94 3.07
N LEU A 193 -24.44 5.17 3.67
CA LEU A 193 -24.20 5.21 5.12
C LEU A 193 -23.81 6.61 5.61
N ARG A 194 -23.01 7.32 4.83
CA ARG A 194 -22.63 8.70 5.14
C ARG A 194 -23.83 9.63 5.07
N ASP A 195 -24.60 9.56 3.99
CA ASP A 195 -25.76 10.43 3.75
C ASP A 195 -26.85 10.24 4.80
N VAL A 196 -27.08 8.99 5.24
CA VAL A 196 -28.08 8.72 6.29
C VAL A 196 -27.59 9.06 7.69
N THR A 197 -26.29 8.95 7.99
CA THR A 197 -25.80 9.16 9.37
C THR A 197 -25.40 10.61 9.66
N ILE A 198 -24.92 11.36 8.67
CA ILE A 198 -24.46 12.75 8.87
C ILE A 198 -25.55 13.64 9.48
N PRO A 199 -26.78 13.70 8.96
CA PRO A 199 -27.81 14.61 9.49
C PRO A 199 -28.18 14.32 10.96
N TYR A 200 -28.14 13.05 11.39
CA TYR A 200 -28.38 12.70 12.80
C TYR A 200 -27.21 13.12 13.68
N ARG A 201 -25.97 12.93 13.20
CA ARG A 201 -24.76 13.38 13.91
C ARG A 201 -24.73 14.91 14.02
N GLU A 202 -25.08 15.63 12.95
CA GLU A 202 -25.16 17.09 12.95
C GLU A 202 -26.21 17.58 13.95
N ARG A 203 -27.44 17.03 13.92
CA ARG A 203 -28.48 17.36 14.91
C ARG A 203 -28.04 17.08 16.34
N HIS A 204 -27.37 15.95 16.57
CA HIS A 204 -26.84 15.62 17.89
C HIS A 204 -25.78 16.62 18.34
N VAL A 205 -24.83 16.99 17.47
CA VAL A 205 -23.80 17.99 17.76
C VAL A 205 -24.41 19.36 18.01
N ILE A 206 -25.40 19.79 17.22
CA ILE A 206 -26.12 21.06 17.41
C ILE A 206 -26.86 21.08 18.75
N SER A 207 -27.52 19.97 19.12
CA SER A 207 -28.19 19.83 20.42
C SER A 207 -27.20 19.92 21.57
N LEU A 208 -26.04 19.26 21.47
CA LEU A 208 -24.96 19.38 22.44
C LEU A 208 -24.44 20.82 22.54
N LEU A 209 -24.18 21.48 21.40
CA LEU A 209 -23.74 22.87 21.36
C LEU A 209 -24.75 23.81 22.02
N SER A 210 -26.05 23.60 21.81
CA SER A 210 -27.11 24.39 22.42
C SER A 210 -27.11 24.22 23.95
N ARG A 211 -27.01 22.97 24.43
CA ARG A 211 -26.88 22.68 25.87
C ARG A 211 -25.63 23.30 26.48
N TYR A 212 -24.50 23.28 25.77
CA TYR A 212 -23.28 23.95 26.23
C TYR A 212 -23.44 25.47 26.28
N ARG A 213 -24.17 26.06 25.32
CA ARG A 213 -24.47 27.49 25.31
C ARG A 213 -25.38 27.90 26.48
N GLU A 214 -26.40 27.09 26.80
CA GLU A 214 -27.24 27.28 27.98
C GLU A 214 -26.43 27.20 29.28
N LEU A 215 -25.58 26.18 29.41
CA LEU A 215 -24.67 26.06 30.55
C LEU A 215 -23.75 27.27 30.67
N LEU A 216 -23.19 27.74 29.55
CA LEU A 216 -22.35 28.93 29.54
C LEU A 216 -23.13 30.19 29.95
N GLY A 217 -24.36 30.34 29.45
CA GLY A 217 -25.26 31.42 29.85
C GLY A 217 -25.57 31.39 31.35
N ASN A 218 -25.84 30.21 31.91
CA ASN A 218 -26.05 30.04 33.34
C ASN A 218 -24.80 30.43 34.14
N VAL A 219 -23.62 29.96 33.74
CA VAL A 219 -22.35 30.33 34.39
C VAL A 219 -22.12 31.85 34.30
N GLN A 220 -22.50 32.49 33.20
CA GLN A 220 -22.43 33.95 33.04
C GLN A 220 -23.37 34.67 34.02
N THR A 221 -24.64 34.26 34.12
CA THR A 221 -25.59 34.87 35.08
C THR A 221 -25.10 34.72 36.53
N TRP A 222 -24.49 33.58 36.87
CA TRP A 222 -23.89 33.36 38.19
C TRP A 222 -22.65 34.24 38.40
N SER A 223 -21.82 34.40 37.37
CA SER A 223 -20.62 35.24 37.42
C SER A 223 -20.97 36.73 37.51
N ASP A 224 -21.98 37.20 36.78
CA ASP A 224 -22.38 38.61 36.75
C ASP A 224 -22.99 39.07 38.08
N ASN A 225 -23.76 38.20 38.75
CA ASN A 225 -24.33 38.52 40.05
C ASN A 225 -23.32 38.42 41.21
N GLY A 226 -22.18 37.76 41.04
CA GLY A 226 -21.24 37.46 42.13
C GLY A 226 -19.85 38.10 42.04
N CYS A 227 -19.46 38.67 40.89
CA CYS A 227 -18.04 38.97 40.63
C CYS A 227 -17.77 40.34 39.98
N GLU A 228 -18.36 41.41 40.49
CA GLU A 228 -17.99 42.77 40.07
C GLU A 228 -16.53 43.15 40.40
N ARG A 229 -15.90 42.52 41.40
CA ARG A 229 -14.59 42.96 41.93
C ARG A 229 -13.35 42.47 41.17
N ASN A 230 -13.46 41.52 40.23
CA ASN A 230 -12.29 40.95 39.56
C ASN A 230 -12.29 41.13 38.02
N LYS A 231 -12.64 42.33 37.53
CA LYS A 231 -12.46 42.70 36.11
C LYS A 231 -10.97 42.88 35.79
N VAL A 232 -10.24 41.77 35.65
CA VAL A 232 -8.83 41.75 35.20
C VAL A 232 -8.77 42.33 33.78
N ARG A 233 -8.18 43.52 33.65
CA ARG A 233 -7.94 44.23 32.40
C ARG A 233 -6.63 43.75 31.79
N LEU A 234 -6.61 42.61 31.10
CA LEU A 234 -5.48 42.25 30.26
C LEU A 234 -5.79 42.66 28.81
N SER A 235 -4.91 43.43 28.19
CA SER A 235 -4.98 43.68 26.75
C SER A 235 -4.66 42.40 25.97
N THR A 236 -5.12 42.27 24.72
CA THR A 236 -4.78 41.13 23.84
C THR A 236 -3.26 40.91 23.78
N GLU A 237 -2.50 42.00 23.79
CA GLU A 237 -1.06 41.99 23.63
C GLU A 237 -0.37 41.51 24.91
N GLN A 238 -0.91 41.88 26.08
CA GLN A 238 -0.49 41.31 27.36
C GLN A 238 -0.82 39.83 27.47
N VAL A 239 -2.02 39.40 27.05
CA VAL A 239 -2.36 37.96 27.05
C VAL A 239 -1.38 37.18 26.15
N LYS A 240 -1.05 37.72 24.99
CA LYS A 240 -0.08 37.09 24.08
C LYS A 240 1.30 36.99 24.72
N ALA A 241 1.84 38.10 25.22
CA ALA A 241 3.19 38.19 25.75
C ALA A 241 3.37 37.52 27.12
N GLU A 242 2.41 37.67 28.04
CA GLU A 242 2.52 37.20 29.42
C GLU A 242 2.00 35.78 29.62
N VAL A 243 1.03 35.34 28.81
CA VAL A 243 0.41 34.02 28.97
C VAL A 243 0.82 33.07 27.84
N LEU A 244 0.68 33.50 26.58
CA LEU A 244 0.85 32.60 25.45
C LEU A 244 2.32 32.30 25.16
N ASP A 245 3.16 33.33 25.12
CA ASP A 245 4.56 33.21 24.74
C ASP A 245 5.40 32.38 25.72
N PRO A 246 5.22 32.47 27.05
CA PRO A 246 5.91 31.60 27.99
C PRO A 246 5.50 30.13 27.82
N ILE A 247 4.21 29.85 27.62
CA ILE A 247 3.72 28.48 27.40
C ILE A 247 4.27 27.92 26.10
N CYS A 248 4.24 28.69 25.01
CA CYS A 248 4.76 28.26 23.72
C CYS A 248 6.28 28.05 23.77
N SER A 249 7.01 28.91 24.48
CA SER A 249 8.45 28.79 24.67
C SER A 249 8.81 27.56 25.49
N GLN A 250 8.07 27.29 26.58
CA GLN A 250 8.26 26.07 27.38
C GLN A 250 7.95 24.82 26.56
N LEU A 251 6.89 24.83 25.76
CA LEU A 251 6.54 23.70 24.91
C LEU A 251 7.60 23.47 23.83
N LEU A 252 8.08 24.55 23.18
CA LEU A 252 9.17 24.48 22.21
C LEU A 252 10.43 23.89 22.86
N HIS A 253 10.80 24.36 24.05
CA HIS A 253 11.94 23.83 24.80
C HIS A 253 11.77 22.34 25.13
N ASN A 254 10.58 21.91 25.57
CA ASN A 254 10.31 20.50 25.85
C ASN A 254 10.34 19.63 24.57
N LEU A 255 9.87 20.17 23.44
CA LEU A 255 9.96 19.50 22.15
C LEU A 255 11.40 19.42 21.64
N GLN A 256 12.22 20.45 21.87
CA GLN A 256 13.64 20.47 21.54
C GLN A 256 14.46 19.49 22.39
N SER A 257 14.17 19.37 23.69
CA SER A 257 14.83 18.36 24.53
C SER A 257 14.47 16.95 24.09
N TYR A 258 13.20 16.73 23.69
CA TYR A 258 12.76 15.47 23.08
C TYR A 258 13.44 15.20 21.74
N ASP A 259 13.58 16.23 20.90
CA ASP A 259 14.27 16.15 19.60
C ASP A 259 15.73 15.70 19.77
N LEU A 260 16.44 16.15 20.81
CA LEU A 260 17.78 15.66 21.14
C LEU A 260 17.79 14.16 21.51
N THR A 261 16.81 13.70 22.29
CA THR A 261 16.66 12.28 22.63
C THR A 261 16.34 11.45 21.39
N LEU A 262 15.41 11.92 20.56
CA LEU A 262 15.02 11.25 19.33
C LEU A 262 16.20 11.17 18.34
N LYS A 263 16.97 12.25 18.17
CA LYS A 263 18.20 12.25 17.36
C LYS A 263 19.21 11.22 17.83
N LYS A 264 19.42 11.09 19.15
CA LYS A 264 20.29 10.05 19.72
C LYS A 264 19.76 8.64 19.43
N GLN A 265 18.44 8.43 19.54
CA GLN A 265 17.82 7.14 19.23
C GLN A 265 17.91 6.80 17.73
N ILE A 266 17.66 7.77 16.85
CA ILE A 266 17.79 7.63 15.40
C ILE A 266 19.25 7.31 15.04
N ALA A 267 20.23 8.00 15.62
CA ALA A 267 21.65 7.70 15.42
C ALA A 267 22.03 6.29 15.92
N ALA A 268 21.44 5.84 17.03
CA ALA A 268 21.61 4.46 17.53
C ALA A 268 20.96 3.40 16.62
N CYS A 269 20.10 3.82 15.69
CA CYS A 269 19.49 2.95 14.68
C CYS A 269 20.33 2.78 13.42
N ASP A 270 21.56 3.28 13.39
CA ASP A 270 22.45 3.03 12.26
C ASP A 270 22.76 1.52 12.13
N PRO A 271 22.26 0.84 11.08
CA PRO A 271 22.48 -0.59 10.89
C PRO A 271 23.95 -0.92 10.60
N LEU A 272 24.76 0.10 10.27
CA LEU A 272 26.19 0.00 9.98
C LEU A 272 27.07 0.20 11.22
N THR A 273 26.50 0.30 12.43
CA THR A 273 27.26 0.36 13.70
C THR A 273 28.33 -0.73 13.85
N ASN A 274 28.13 -1.91 13.24
CA ASN A 274 29.15 -2.97 13.17
C ASN A 274 29.58 -3.27 11.72
N LYS A 275 29.88 -2.22 10.95
CA LYS A 275 30.25 -2.25 9.53
C LYS A 275 31.30 -3.30 9.20
N GLN A 276 32.36 -3.40 9.99
CA GLN A 276 33.46 -4.34 9.71
C GLN A 276 33.02 -5.80 9.84
N ASN A 277 32.28 -6.14 10.90
CA ASN A 277 31.76 -7.50 11.07
C ASN A 277 30.69 -7.82 10.00
N ALA A 278 29.82 -6.86 9.69
CA ALA A 278 28.83 -7.01 8.63
C ALA A 278 29.49 -7.27 7.27
N LEU A 279 30.51 -6.47 6.90
CA LEU A 279 31.28 -6.66 5.67
C LEU A 279 31.97 -8.02 5.63
N LYS A 280 32.57 -8.47 6.74
CA LYS A 280 33.21 -9.79 6.83
C LYS A 280 32.20 -10.91 6.58
N GLN A 281 31.02 -10.85 7.20
CA GLN A 281 29.93 -11.81 7.00
C GLN A 281 29.38 -11.79 5.58
N CYS A 282 29.24 -10.59 4.97
CA CYS A 282 28.79 -10.44 3.59
C CYS A 282 29.75 -11.12 2.61
N VAL A 283 31.06 -10.91 2.77
CA VAL A 283 32.08 -11.52 1.91
C VAL A 283 32.10 -13.04 2.07
N GLN A 284 32.02 -13.53 3.31
CA GLN A 284 31.95 -14.97 3.57
C GLN A 284 30.71 -15.58 2.89
N HIS A 285 29.54 -14.98 3.10
CA HIS A 285 28.32 -15.48 2.50
C HIS A 285 28.34 -15.39 0.98
N CYS A 286 28.90 -14.33 0.40
CA CYS A 286 29.09 -14.22 -1.04
C CYS A 286 29.87 -15.40 -1.60
N ASN A 287 30.99 -15.75 -0.97
CA ASN A 287 31.79 -16.89 -1.39
C ASN A 287 31.03 -18.22 -1.26
N GLU A 288 30.34 -18.44 -0.13
CA GLU A 288 29.48 -19.60 0.08
C GLU A 288 28.36 -19.69 -0.98
N ARG A 289 27.75 -18.55 -1.32
CA ARG A 289 26.65 -18.48 -2.27
C ARG A 289 27.11 -18.73 -3.70
N VAL A 290 28.20 -18.09 -4.12
CA VAL A 290 28.81 -18.31 -5.43
C VAL A 290 29.23 -19.78 -5.58
N MET A 291 29.73 -20.41 -4.51
CA MET A 291 30.05 -21.85 -4.50
C MET A 291 28.83 -22.72 -4.80
N ARG A 292 27.65 -22.31 -4.32
CA ARG A 292 26.38 -23.03 -4.51
C ARG A 292 25.67 -22.75 -5.84
N TRP A 293 26.08 -21.76 -6.64
CA TRP A 293 25.43 -21.45 -7.92
C TRP A 293 25.43 -22.58 -8.97
N VAL A 294 26.26 -23.62 -8.77
CA VAL A 294 26.25 -24.83 -9.61
C VAL A 294 25.19 -25.84 -9.19
N LEU A 295 24.49 -25.63 -8.08
CA LEU A 295 23.46 -26.52 -7.55
C LEU A 295 22.08 -26.16 -8.12
N LYS A 296 21.20 -27.14 -8.20
CA LYS A 296 19.83 -26.99 -8.68
C LYS A 296 19.04 -26.09 -7.74
N ASP A 297 19.24 -26.23 -6.44
CA ASP A 297 18.62 -25.42 -5.40
C ASP A 297 19.72 -24.84 -4.49
N PRO A 298 20.25 -23.64 -4.80
CA PRO A 298 21.35 -23.04 -4.03
C PRO A 298 20.95 -22.64 -2.60
N ASP A 299 19.65 -22.45 -2.33
CA ASP A 299 19.11 -22.11 -1.01
C ASP A 299 19.08 -23.30 -0.07
N ASN A 300 18.75 -24.48 -0.61
CA ASN A 300 18.76 -25.70 0.15
C ASN A 300 20.21 -26.16 0.43
N ALA A 301 20.62 -26.09 1.70
CA ALA A 301 21.93 -26.54 2.16
C ALA A 301 22.22 -28.03 1.83
N ASN A 302 21.16 -28.84 1.69
CA ASN A 302 21.24 -30.27 1.37
C ASN A 302 21.11 -30.56 -0.13
N SER A 303 21.08 -29.54 -1.00
CA SER A 303 20.98 -29.77 -2.45
C SER A 303 22.26 -30.36 -3.02
N ILE A 304 22.25 -31.65 -3.36
CA ILE A 304 23.38 -32.32 -4.03
C ILE A 304 23.25 -32.23 -5.56
N LEU A 305 22.01 -32.03 -6.06
CA LEU A 305 21.74 -32.01 -7.50
C LEU A 305 22.36 -30.79 -8.15
N ARG A 306 23.07 -31.00 -9.27
CA ARG A 306 23.67 -29.92 -10.05
C ARG A 306 22.65 -29.26 -10.99
N MET A 307 22.83 -27.97 -11.20
CA MET A 307 22.09 -27.17 -12.15
C MET A 307 22.35 -27.64 -13.58
N HIS A 308 21.30 -27.65 -14.40
CA HIS A 308 21.44 -28.01 -15.80
C HIS A 308 22.36 -27.02 -16.56
N PRO A 309 23.27 -27.48 -17.45
CA PRO A 309 24.21 -26.64 -18.18
C PRO A 309 23.62 -25.43 -18.91
N LEU A 310 22.45 -25.64 -19.53
CA LEU A 310 21.74 -24.58 -20.24
C LEU A 310 21.16 -23.53 -19.30
N THR A 311 20.72 -23.94 -18.10
CA THR A 311 20.20 -23.03 -17.07
C THR A 311 21.32 -22.15 -16.55
N PHE A 312 22.45 -22.76 -16.16
CA PHE A 312 23.64 -22.02 -15.74
C PHE A 312 24.11 -21.03 -16.81
N SER A 313 24.20 -21.47 -18.06
CA SER A 313 24.59 -20.60 -19.18
C SER A 313 23.59 -19.47 -19.43
N ALA A 314 22.29 -19.72 -19.21
CA ALA A 314 21.26 -18.71 -19.40
C ALA A 314 21.30 -17.64 -18.29
N ILE A 315 21.67 -18.01 -17.06
CA ILE A 315 21.85 -17.05 -15.96
C ILE A 315 23.13 -16.22 -16.18
N VAL A 316 24.24 -16.86 -16.54
CA VAL A 316 25.48 -16.16 -16.89
C VAL A 316 25.27 -15.17 -18.05
N LYS A 317 24.47 -15.53 -19.06
CA LYS A 317 24.08 -14.64 -20.17
C LYS A 317 23.23 -13.45 -19.75
N ARG A 318 22.57 -13.53 -18.59
CA ARG A 318 21.79 -12.46 -17.97
C ARG A 318 22.57 -11.75 -16.86
N HIS A 319 23.88 -11.96 -16.77
CA HIS A 319 24.74 -11.34 -15.77
C HIS A 319 24.24 -11.60 -14.33
N GLY A 320 23.73 -12.80 -14.07
CA GLY A 320 23.21 -13.16 -12.75
C GLY A 320 21.79 -12.65 -12.45
N GLY A 321 21.15 -11.94 -13.37
CA GLY A 321 19.77 -11.49 -13.24
C GLY A 321 18.73 -12.61 -13.30
N GLU A 322 17.46 -12.23 -13.11
CA GLU A 322 16.35 -13.17 -12.98
C GLU A 322 16.27 -14.21 -14.12
N PHE A 323 16.14 -15.48 -13.73
CA PHE A 323 15.84 -16.57 -14.65
C PHE A 323 14.87 -17.60 -14.08
N LEU A 324 13.79 -17.85 -14.81
CA LEU A 324 12.85 -18.93 -14.50
C LEU A 324 13.23 -20.21 -15.28
N SER A 325 13.79 -21.19 -14.58
CA SER A 325 14.04 -22.51 -15.14
C SER A 325 12.75 -23.32 -15.23
N ARG A 326 12.62 -24.06 -16.34
CA ARG A 326 11.51 -25.00 -16.58
C ARG A 326 11.96 -26.46 -16.56
N SER A 327 13.23 -26.71 -16.20
CA SER A 327 13.80 -28.06 -16.20
C SER A 327 13.42 -28.81 -14.92
N GLY A 328 12.94 -30.05 -15.06
CA GLY A 328 12.78 -30.98 -13.93
C GLY A 328 11.50 -30.82 -13.12
N GLY A 329 10.35 -30.60 -13.78
CA GLY A 329 9.02 -30.66 -13.18
C GLY A 329 8.59 -29.42 -12.36
N GLY A 330 9.53 -28.77 -11.68
CA GLY A 330 9.32 -27.53 -10.94
C GLY A 330 9.78 -26.29 -11.70
N LYS A 331 9.06 -25.17 -11.55
CA LYS A 331 9.54 -23.85 -11.98
C LYS A 331 10.42 -23.27 -10.86
N GLN A 332 11.74 -23.32 -11.04
CA GLN A 332 12.67 -22.67 -10.10
C GLN A 332 13.04 -21.28 -10.64
N LYS A 333 12.85 -20.24 -9.83
CA LYS A 333 13.35 -18.89 -10.11
C LYS A 333 14.76 -18.77 -9.51
N TYR A 334 15.69 -18.25 -10.30
CA TYR A 334 17.05 -17.94 -9.88
C TYR A 334 17.26 -16.44 -9.98
N HIS A 335 17.89 -15.83 -8.98
CA HIS A 335 18.25 -14.41 -9.00
C HIS A 335 19.59 -14.19 -8.30
N TRP A 336 20.67 -14.67 -8.92
CA TRP A 336 22.01 -14.71 -8.30
C TRP A 336 22.47 -13.38 -7.69
N MET A 337 22.13 -12.25 -8.31
CA MET A 337 22.50 -10.94 -7.77
C MET A 337 21.70 -10.52 -6.54
N GLU A 338 20.42 -10.89 -6.45
CA GLU A 338 19.61 -10.62 -5.24
C GLU A 338 20.04 -11.57 -4.12
N ASP A 339 20.31 -12.83 -4.48
CA ASP A 339 20.74 -13.89 -3.57
C ASP A 339 22.09 -13.59 -2.88
N MET A 340 22.95 -12.73 -3.47
CA MET A 340 24.21 -12.32 -2.85
C MET A 340 24.03 -11.30 -1.73
N ILE A 341 22.80 -10.88 -1.42
CA ILE A 341 22.55 -9.86 -0.41
C ILE A 341 21.77 -10.44 0.78
N PRO A 342 22.31 -11.42 1.53
CA PRO A 342 21.72 -11.84 2.81
C PRO A 342 21.73 -10.70 3.83
N ALA A 343 22.65 -9.75 3.63
CA ALA A 343 22.70 -8.51 4.37
C ALA A 343 21.35 -7.80 4.33
N ASN A 344 20.60 -7.84 3.21
CA ASN A 344 19.31 -7.17 3.13
C ASN A 344 18.31 -7.76 4.11
N VAL A 345 18.19 -9.10 4.22
CA VAL A 345 17.22 -9.69 5.15
C VAL A 345 17.56 -9.31 6.60
N LYS A 346 18.83 -9.45 7.00
CA LYS A 346 19.24 -9.14 8.38
C LYS A 346 19.28 -7.64 8.69
N ILE A 347 19.64 -6.79 7.73
CA ILE A 347 19.62 -5.34 7.88
C ILE A 347 18.16 -4.88 7.97
N ASN A 348 17.28 -5.37 7.09
CA ASN A 348 15.84 -5.08 7.15
C ASN A 348 15.23 -5.52 8.47
N GLU A 349 15.51 -6.75 8.93
CA GLU A 349 15.00 -7.23 10.23
C GLU A 349 15.49 -6.37 11.40
N LYS A 350 16.77 -5.97 11.41
CA LYS A 350 17.31 -5.06 12.43
C LYS A 350 16.69 -3.68 12.34
N TRP A 351 16.55 -3.15 11.14
CA TRP A 351 15.97 -1.84 10.88
C TRP A 351 14.49 -1.81 11.28
N ASP A 352 13.69 -2.76 10.81
CA ASP A 352 12.29 -2.91 11.19
C ASP A 352 12.13 -3.07 12.69
N LYS A 353 13.00 -3.86 13.35
CA LYS A 353 13.00 -3.98 14.81
C LYS A 353 13.30 -2.64 15.49
N GLN A 354 14.25 -1.87 14.96
CA GLN A 354 14.63 -0.56 15.49
C GLN A 354 13.57 0.51 15.24
N ILE A 355 12.97 0.58 14.06
CA ILE A 355 11.83 1.46 13.75
C ILE A 355 10.63 1.10 14.62
N LYS A 356 10.35 -0.19 14.81
CA LYS A 356 9.30 -0.63 15.76
C LYS A 356 9.62 -0.20 17.19
N ALA A 357 10.88 -0.31 17.61
CA ALA A 357 11.31 0.15 18.93
C ALA A 357 11.20 1.68 19.09
N LEU A 358 11.61 2.44 18.08
CA LEU A 358 11.43 3.91 18.02
C LEU A 358 9.94 4.28 18.10
N THR A 359 9.10 3.64 17.28
CA THR A 359 7.65 3.87 17.27
C THR A 359 7.01 3.52 18.61
N ALA A 360 7.46 2.42 19.25
CA ALA A 360 7.01 2.04 20.58
C ALA A 360 7.46 3.04 21.66
N ASN A 361 8.72 3.52 21.59
CA ASN A 361 9.25 4.53 22.51
C ASN A 361 8.55 5.88 22.34
N LEU A 362 8.26 6.30 21.11
CA LEU A 362 7.41 7.45 20.82
C LEU A 362 6.04 7.28 21.49
N THR A 363 5.42 6.11 21.33
CA THR A 363 4.13 5.82 21.98
C THR A 363 4.22 5.86 23.51
N LYS A 364 5.37 5.46 24.09
CA LYS A 364 5.62 5.38 25.52
C LYS A 364 6.00 6.71 26.19
N GLU A 365 6.67 7.63 25.50
CA GLU A 365 7.08 8.94 26.06
C GLU A 365 6.07 10.07 25.80
N PHE A 366 5.23 9.96 24.77
CA PHE A 366 4.10 10.87 24.56
C PHE A 366 3.06 10.97 25.70
N PRO A 367 2.90 10.02 26.66
CA PRO A 367 2.02 10.16 27.82
C PRO A 367 2.38 11.32 28.77
N ASP A 368 3.66 11.69 28.89
CA ASP A 368 4.04 12.78 29.80
C ASP A 368 3.61 14.14 29.23
N MET A 369 3.77 14.31 27.91
CA MET A 369 3.12 15.42 27.18
C MET A 369 1.59 15.31 27.20
N LYS A 370 1.02 14.10 27.19
CA LYS A 370 -0.43 13.88 27.29
C LYS A 370 -0.98 14.43 28.60
N LYS A 371 -0.31 14.24 29.74
CA LYS A 371 -0.78 14.79 31.03
C LYS A 371 -0.76 16.32 31.02
N TYR A 372 0.35 16.93 30.55
CA TYR A 372 0.49 18.38 30.47
C TYR A 372 -0.56 19.04 29.56
N ILE A 373 -0.85 18.44 28.40
CA ILE A 373 -1.83 18.98 27.42
C ILE A 373 -3.28 18.65 27.83
N MET A 374 -3.54 17.47 28.40
CA MET A 374 -4.89 17.06 28.79
C MET A 374 -5.48 17.92 29.90
N ASP A 375 -4.66 18.39 30.84
CA ASP A 375 -5.12 19.32 31.87
C ASP A 375 -5.64 20.65 31.28
N ARG A 376 -5.32 20.97 30.02
CA ARG A 376 -5.67 22.26 29.38
C ARG A 376 -6.66 22.19 28.22
N SER A 377 -7.56 21.20 28.20
CA SER A 377 -8.79 21.12 27.38
C SER A 377 -8.71 20.44 26.00
N GLY A 378 -9.84 19.83 25.60
CA GLY A 378 -9.98 18.96 24.44
C GLY A 378 -9.74 19.61 23.07
N SER A 379 -9.70 20.93 22.95
CA SER A 379 -9.40 21.61 21.68
C SER A 379 -8.02 21.25 21.13
N PHE A 380 -7.08 20.87 21.99
CA PHE A 380 -5.72 20.49 21.58
C PHE A 380 -5.60 19.06 21.05
N SER A 381 -6.64 18.23 21.13
CA SER A 381 -6.59 16.85 20.63
C SER A 381 -6.35 16.80 19.12
N ALA A 382 -6.89 17.76 18.36
CA ALA A 382 -6.72 17.86 16.91
C ALA A 382 -5.27 18.22 16.54
N ILE A 383 -4.67 19.21 17.21
CA ILE A 383 -3.25 19.57 16.99
C ILE A 383 -2.35 18.42 17.39
N LYS A 384 -2.65 17.74 18.51
CA LYS A 384 -1.90 16.55 18.93
C LYS A 384 -1.91 15.47 17.86
N ALA A 385 -3.08 15.19 17.28
CA ALA A 385 -3.20 14.23 16.21
C ALA A 385 -2.36 14.67 15.01
N GLU A 386 -2.47 15.93 14.58
CA GLU A 386 -1.69 16.48 13.46
C GLU A 386 -0.18 16.38 13.68
N VAL A 387 0.34 16.80 14.84
CA VAL A 387 1.78 16.72 15.14
C VAL A 387 2.27 15.28 15.19
N ARG A 388 1.52 14.38 15.84
CA ARG A 388 1.84 12.95 15.85
C ARG A 388 1.87 12.39 14.44
N ASP A 389 0.91 12.77 13.61
CA ASP A 389 0.77 12.27 12.25
C ASP A 389 1.92 12.80 11.37
N LEU A 390 2.32 14.07 11.50
CA LEU A 390 3.49 14.65 10.82
C LEU A 390 4.81 13.98 11.23
N VAL A 391 5.00 13.70 12.53
CA VAL A 391 6.19 13.00 13.03
C VAL A 391 6.20 11.56 12.54
N SER A 392 5.04 10.91 12.55
CA SER A 392 4.89 9.54 12.03
C SER A 392 5.21 9.50 10.53
N GLU A 393 4.72 10.48 9.76
CA GLU A 393 5.01 10.64 8.33
C GLU A 393 6.51 10.82 8.09
N ALA A 394 7.18 11.72 8.84
CA ALA A 394 8.62 11.91 8.74
C ALA A 394 9.40 10.61 9.02
N LEU A 395 9.01 9.84 10.03
CA LEU A 395 9.65 8.56 10.35
C LEU A 395 9.36 7.47 9.31
N ILE A 396 8.14 7.43 8.77
CA ILE A 396 7.78 6.55 7.65
C ILE A 396 8.61 6.89 6.42
N ASP A 397 8.82 8.16 6.12
CA ASP A 397 9.63 8.60 4.99
C ASP A 397 11.10 8.25 5.17
N ILE A 398 11.65 8.41 6.39
CA ILE A 398 12.99 7.90 6.73
C ILE A 398 13.05 6.40 6.48
N SER A 399 12.06 5.64 6.95
CA SER A 399 12.01 4.18 6.75
C SER A 399 11.88 3.78 5.28
N ARG A 400 11.03 4.46 4.51
CA ARG A 400 10.82 4.20 3.08
C ARG A 400 12.08 4.51 2.29
N THR A 401 12.76 5.60 2.63
CA THR A 401 13.97 6.02 1.93
C THR A 401 15.15 5.12 2.27
N SER A 402 15.30 4.70 3.54
CA SER A 402 16.24 3.64 3.90
C SER A 402 15.94 2.33 3.17
N ALA A 403 14.66 1.96 3.04
CA ALA A 403 14.24 0.81 2.25
C ALA A 403 14.61 0.94 0.76
N GLN A 404 14.68 2.16 0.21
CA GLN A 404 15.09 2.44 -1.17
C GLN A 404 16.61 2.40 -1.40
N GLY A 405 17.43 2.62 -0.35
CA GLY A 405 18.89 2.42 -0.44
C GLY A 405 19.27 0.97 -0.74
N HIS A 406 18.40 0.01 -0.41
CA HIS A 406 18.64 -1.43 -0.61
C HIS A 406 18.57 -1.89 -2.09
N PRO A 407 17.53 -1.55 -2.89
CA PRO A 407 17.51 -1.82 -4.33
C PRO A 407 18.79 -1.35 -5.05
N ASN A 408 19.31 -0.18 -4.66
CA ASN A 408 20.54 0.38 -5.23
C ASN A 408 21.76 -0.50 -4.92
N LEU A 409 21.78 -1.22 -3.79
CA LEU A 409 22.86 -2.14 -3.45
C LEU A 409 22.91 -3.31 -4.44
N THR A 410 21.76 -3.89 -4.78
CA THR A 410 21.67 -4.96 -5.78
C THR A 410 22.16 -4.49 -7.14
N GLU A 411 21.74 -3.31 -7.56
CA GLU A 411 22.14 -2.73 -8.84
C GLU A 411 23.64 -2.44 -8.89
N ARG A 412 24.20 -1.80 -7.86
CA ARG A 412 25.64 -1.53 -7.73
C ARG A 412 26.46 -2.80 -7.72
N MET A 413 26.02 -3.82 -6.99
CA MET A 413 26.68 -5.11 -7.01
C MET A 413 26.59 -5.73 -8.41
N ALA A 414 25.44 -5.69 -9.07
CA ALA A 414 25.27 -6.24 -10.41
C ALA A 414 26.18 -5.56 -11.43
N GLU A 415 26.28 -4.23 -11.38
CA GLU A 415 27.18 -3.44 -12.22
C GLU A 415 28.65 -3.87 -12.02
N LYS A 416 29.10 -3.99 -10.77
CA LYS A 416 30.48 -4.38 -10.44
C LYS A 416 30.80 -5.83 -10.77
N TRP A 417 29.80 -6.71 -10.68
CA TRP A 417 29.93 -8.12 -11.05
C TRP A 417 29.79 -8.36 -12.56
N GLU A 418 29.22 -7.42 -13.33
CA GLU A 418 28.96 -7.58 -14.75
C GLU A 418 30.20 -8.04 -15.55
N PRO A 419 31.40 -7.45 -15.36
CA PRO A 419 32.62 -7.89 -16.05
C PRO A 419 32.98 -9.35 -15.76
N SER A 420 32.67 -9.84 -14.55
CA SER A 420 32.94 -11.22 -14.13
C SER A 420 32.07 -12.23 -14.89
N PHE A 421 30.90 -11.82 -15.38
CA PHE A 421 30.02 -12.64 -16.21
C PHE A 421 30.38 -12.57 -17.70
N ARG A 422 30.84 -11.40 -18.19
CA ARG A 422 31.22 -11.21 -19.61
C ARG A 422 32.36 -12.15 -20.04
N LEU A 423 33.34 -12.41 -19.16
CA LEU A 423 34.48 -13.30 -19.48
C LEU A 423 34.05 -14.77 -19.67
N PRO A 424 33.34 -15.42 -18.71
CA PRO A 424 32.70 -16.72 -18.88
C PRO A 424 31.87 -16.86 -20.17
N GLN A 425 31.14 -15.82 -20.58
CA GLN A 425 30.33 -15.87 -21.80
C GLN A 425 31.15 -16.10 -23.07
N LYS A 426 32.39 -15.58 -23.13
CA LYS A 426 33.28 -15.73 -24.29
C LYS A 426 33.90 -17.13 -24.39
N GLU A 427 33.84 -17.95 -23.34
CA GLU A 427 34.39 -19.30 -23.38
C GLU A 427 33.59 -20.19 -24.34
N LYS A 428 34.31 -20.89 -25.24
CA LYS A 428 33.72 -21.84 -26.17
C LYS A 428 32.95 -22.93 -25.39
N PRO A 429 31.73 -23.29 -25.83
CA PRO A 429 30.99 -24.39 -25.22
C PRO A 429 31.77 -25.70 -25.38
N GLY A 430 31.78 -26.53 -24.35
CA GLY A 430 32.47 -27.82 -24.36
C GLY A 430 32.41 -28.53 -23.02
N LYS A 431 32.95 -29.76 -22.95
CA LYS A 431 33.04 -30.53 -21.71
C LYS A 431 33.81 -29.71 -20.65
N GLY A 432 33.22 -29.61 -19.45
CA GLY A 432 33.80 -28.84 -18.35
C GLY A 432 33.60 -27.32 -18.40
N VAL A 433 32.86 -26.76 -19.38
CA VAL A 433 32.65 -25.30 -19.45
C VAL A 433 32.00 -24.73 -18.19
N ILE A 434 31.05 -25.43 -17.56
CA ILE A 434 30.43 -24.97 -16.31
C ILE A 434 31.47 -24.86 -15.20
N LYS A 435 32.31 -25.90 -15.05
CA LYS A 435 33.35 -25.94 -14.02
C LYS A 435 34.30 -24.76 -14.17
N ARG A 436 34.81 -24.51 -15.39
CA ARG A 436 35.71 -23.37 -15.66
C ARG A 436 35.04 -22.02 -15.43
N ARG A 437 33.80 -21.84 -15.90
CA ARG A 437 33.03 -20.60 -15.67
C ARG A 437 32.79 -20.36 -14.20
N HIS A 438 32.41 -21.40 -13.46
CA HIS A 438 32.19 -21.34 -12.02
C HIS A 438 33.48 -21.03 -11.25
N GLU A 439 34.59 -21.70 -11.57
CA GLU A 439 35.91 -21.42 -11.00
C GLU A 439 36.34 -19.97 -11.22
N ARG A 440 36.03 -19.36 -12.38
CA ARG A 440 36.28 -17.93 -12.59
C ARG A 440 35.41 -17.05 -11.71
N LEU A 441 34.12 -17.36 -11.58
CA LEU A 441 33.21 -16.61 -10.69
C LEU A 441 33.67 -16.72 -9.24
N MET A 442 34.08 -17.91 -8.79
CA MET A 442 34.68 -18.13 -7.47
C MET A 442 35.96 -17.33 -7.27
N LYS A 443 36.89 -17.36 -8.25
CA LYS A 443 38.13 -16.57 -8.19
C LYS A 443 37.85 -15.07 -8.17
N HIS A 444 36.83 -14.61 -8.90
CA HIS A 444 36.40 -13.22 -8.87
C HIS A 444 35.81 -12.85 -7.49
N SER A 445 34.95 -13.70 -6.94
CA SER A 445 34.39 -13.54 -5.58
C SER A 445 35.50 -13.41 -4.53
N ALA A 446 36.45 -14.35 -4.53
CA ALA A 446 37.54 -14.38 -3.57
C ALA A 446 38.47 -13.15 -3.70
N LYS A 447 38.76 -12.72 -4.93
CA LYS A 447 39.65 -11.57 -5.18
C LYS A 447 38.98 -10.23 -4.93
N ASN A 448 37.76 -10.05 -5.41
CA ASN A 448 37.11 -8.74 -5.50
C ASN A 448 35.90 -8.59 -4.58
N GLY A 449 35.37 -9.66 -3.98
CA GLY A 449 34.16 -9.62 -3.16
C GLY A 449 34.25 -8.55 -2.08
N ASN A 450 35.33 -8.53 -1.28
CA ASN A 450 35.53 -7.52 -0.24
C ASN A 450 35.53 -6.09 -0.80
N LYS A 451 36.20 -5.85 -1.92
CA LYS A 451 36.22 -4.54 -2.59
C LYS A 451 34.82 -4.12 -3.04
N ILE A 452 34.09 -5.02 -3.71
CA ILE A 452 32.74 -4.76 -4.24
C ILE A 452 31.77 -4.45 -3.10
N TYR A 453 31.74 -5.25 -2.03
CA TYR A 453 30.89 -4.98 -0.88
C TYR A 453 31.27 -3.69 -0.19
N ARG A 454 32.57 -3.42 0.01
CA ARG A 454 33.03 -2.19 0.66
C ARG A 454 32.59 -0.96 -0.13
N GLU A 455 32.81 -0.93 -1.44
CA GLU A 455 32.36 0.17 -2.31
C GLU A 455 30.84 0.34 -2.26
N SER A 456 30.08 -0.76 -2.36
CA SER A 456 28.62 -0.72 -2.40
C SER A 456 28.02 -0.28 -1.05
N VAL A 457 28.59 -0.76 0.06
CA VAL A 457 28.22 -0.36 1.42
C VAL A 457 28.61 1.08 1.71
N THR A 458 29.77 1.56 1.26
CA THR A 458 30.14 2.98 1.38
C THR A 458 29.18 3.88 0.58
N GLY A 459 28.73 3.45 -0.60
CA GLY A 459 27.70 4.18 -1.35
C GLY A 459 26.36 4.26 -0.60
N MET A 460 25.92 3.13 -0.03
CA MET A 460 24.71 3.06 0.80
C MET A 460 24.84 3.90 2.08
N GLU A 461 26.01 3.89 2.72
CA GLU A 461 26.31 4.74 3.88
C GLU A 461 26.24 6.22 3.53
N GLY A 462 26.74 6.63 2.34
CA GLY A 462 26.61 8.00 1.86
C GLY A 462 25.15 8.43 1.67
N GLU A 463 24.32 7.56 1.10
CA GLU A 463 22.87 7.80 0.96
C GLU A 463 22.17 7.89 2.33
N LEU A 464 22.39 6.90 3.18
CA LEU A 464 21.83 6.88 4.53
C LEU A 464 22.25 8.12 5.32
N LYS A 465 23.52 8.52 5.23
CA LYS A 465 24.03 9.72 5.90
C LYS A 465 23.35 10.98 5.39
N ALA A 466 23.21 11.16 4.08
CA ALA A 466 22.49 12.30 3.50
C ALA A 466 21.02 12.36 3.98
N HIS A 467 20.38 11.20 4.14
CA HIS A 467 19.02 11.12 4.68
C HIS A 467 18.97 11.41 6.18
N PHE A 468 19.92 10.89 6.96
CA PHE A 468 20.03 11.22 8.39
C PHE A 468 20.37 12.70 8.62
N GLU A 469 21.10 13.35 7.72
CA GLU A 469 21.40 14.78 7.79
C GLU A 469 20.17 15.66 7.50
N THR A 470 19.25 15.20 6.64
CA THR A 470 17.99 15.91 6.32
C THR A 470 16.85 15.63 7.30
N SER A 471 16.92 14.50 8.03
CA SER A 471 15.91 14.07 9.00
C SER A 471 15.66 15.09 10.14
N PRO A 472 16.70 15.65 10.80
CA PRO A 472 16.56 16.72 11.78
C PRO A 472 15.74 17.90 11.29
N ALA A 473 16.01 18.39 10.08
CA ALA A 473 15.33 19.56 9.54
C ALA A 473 13.84 19.25 9.28
N THR A 474 13.54 18.03 8.83
CA THR A 474 12.17 17.57 8.59
C THR A 474 11.37 17.46 9.89
N LEU A 475 11.98 16.87 10.93
CA LEU A 475 11.39 16.78 12.26
C LEU A 475 11.19 18.16 12.88
N GLU A 476 12.19 19.03 12.80
CA GLU A 476 12.11 20.41 13.29
C GLU A 476 10.99 21.19 12.59
N ALA A 477 10.85 21.05 11.28
CA ALA A 477 9.77 21.66 10.51
C ALA A 477 8.38 21.16 10.99
N ALA A 478 8.23 19.86 11.27
CA ALA A 478 7.01 19.29 11.83
C ALA A 478 6.70 19.88 13.22
N TRP A 479 7.72 20.00 14.09
CA TRP A 479 7.55 20.60 15.41
C TRP A 479 7.14 22.07 15.35
N ARG A 480 7.84 22.88 14.53
CA ARG A 480 7.53 24.30 14.34
C ARG A 480 6.11 24.50 13.84
N ARG A 481 5.68 23.73 12.84
CA ARG A 481 4.31 23.76 12.32
C ARG A 481 3.27 23.44 13.39
N GLY A 482 3.54 22.43 14.23
CA GLY A 482 2.68 22.08 15.36
C GLY A 482 2.51 23.23 16.35
N ILE A 483 3.60 23.91 16.69
CA ILE A 483 3.62 25.04 17.62
C ILE A 483 2.93 26.27 17.02
N GLU A 484 3.14 26.56 15.74
CA GLU A 484 2.45 27.66 15.05
C GLU A 484 0.93 27.46 15.02
N ARG A 485 0.49 26.22 14.77
CA ARG A 485 -0.92 25.85 14.87
C ARG A 485 -1.47 26.00 16.28
N LEU A 486 -0.70 25.57 17.29
CA LEU A 486 -1.07 25.76 18.70
C LEU A 486 -1.21 27.22 19.06
N ARG A 487 -0.26 28.06 18.62
CA ARG A 487 -0.33 29.52 18.78
C ARG A 487 -1.58 30.06 18.13
N ALA A 488 -1.84 29.72 16.87
CA ALA A 488 -3.00 30.21 16.13
C ALA A 488 -4.33 29.83 16.80
N GLN A 489 -4.49 28.57 17.23
CA GLN A 489 -5.72 28.14 17.89
C GLN A 489 -5.89 28.73 19.28
N THR A 490 -4.83 28.76 20.09
CA THR A 490 -4.90 29.33 21.45
C THR A 490 -5.19 30.82 21.37
N PHE A 491 -4.56 31.53 20.43
CA PHE A 491 -4.81 32.94 20.16
C PHE A 491 -6.25 33.18 19.71
N HIS A 492 -6.80 32.34 18.81
CA HIS A 492 -8.19 32.44 18.38
C HIS A 492 -9.18 32.20 19.53
N VAL A 493 -8.91 31.24 20.41
CA VAL A 493 -9.75 30.96 21.59
C VAL A 493 -9.72 32.13 22.57
N LEU A 494 -8.54 32.74 22.78
CA LEU A 494 -8.38 33.88 23.67
C LEU A 494 -8.99 35.16 23.09
N LEU A 495 -8.80 35.43 21.80
CA LEU A 495 -9.45 36.56 21.11
C LEU A 495 -10.96 36.46 21.19
N ASN A 496 -11.53 35.28 20.93
CA ASN A 496 -12.97 35.09 21.05
C ASN A 496 -13.46 35.45 22.47
N LYS A 497 -12.69 35.13 23.53
CA LYS A 497 -13.03 35.53 24.90
C LYS A 497 -12.91 37.03 25.13
N VAL A 498 -11.87 37.68 24.60
CA VAL A 498 -11.67 39.13 24.73
C VAL A 498 -12.74 39.91 23.97
N ASP A 499 -13.07 39.49 22.75
CA ASP A 499 -14.12 40.12 21.95
C ASP A 499 -15.51 39.91 22.56
N LEU A 500 -15.78 38.73 23.12
CA LEU A 500 -16.97 38.50 23.96
C LEU A 500 -17.04 39.51 25.12
N GLN A 501 -15.93 39.75 25.82
CA GLN A 501 -15.90 40.76 26.88
C GLN A 501 -16.14 42.20 26.37
N LYS A 502 -15.63 42.56 25.19
CA LYS A 502 -15.88 43.87 24.56
C LYS A 502 -17.34 44.03 24.10
N GLN A 503 -17.91 43.00 23.48
CA GLN A 503 -19.30 43.01 23.03
C GLN A 503 -20.28 43.14 24.20
N VAL A 504 -19.99 42.45 25.31
CA VAL A 504 -20.73 42.56 26.57
C VAL A 504 -20.67 44.00 27.10
N ARG A 505 -19.51 44.67 27.06
CA ARG A 505 -19.40 46.08 27.43
C ARG A 505 -20.21 47.02 26.54
N GLY A 506 -20.14 46.83 25.22
CA GLY A 506 -20.88 47.67 24.26
C GLY A 506 -22.39 47.54 24.45
N THR A 507 -22.86 46.34 24.80
CA THR A 507 -24.28 46.09 25.09
C THR A 507 -24.66 46.71 26.43
N LEU A 508 -23.86 46.51 27.49
CA LEU A 508 -24.07 47.13 28.80
C LEU A 508 -24.13 48.66 28.71
N MET A 509 -23.18 49.31 28.00
CA MET A 509 -23.24 50.76 27.80
C MET A 509 -24.52 51.21 27.10
N LYS A 510 -25.01 50.46 26.11
CA LYS A 510 -26.31 50.77 25.48
C LYS A 510 -27.45 50.67 26.48
N TRP A 511 -27.48 49.64 27.34
CA TRP A 511 -28.50 49.52 28.38
C TRP A 511 -28.40 50.61 29.45
N THR A 512 -27.18 51.00 29.87
CA THR A 512 -27.03 52.10 30.84
C THR A 512 -27.48 53.43 30.26
N ILE A 513 -27.18 53.71 28.99
CA ILE A 513 -27.70 54.89 28.28
C ILE A 513 -29.23 54.83 28.17
N LEU A 514 -29.80 53.64 27.91
CA LEU A 514 -31.26 53.45 27.82
C LEU A 514 -31.98 53.59 29.17
N ILE A 515 -31.28 53.40 30.30
CA ILE A 515 -31.82 53.57 31.66
C ILE A 515 -31.66 55.03 32.14
N MET A 516 -30.69 55.76 31.61
CA MET A 516 -30.50 57.19 31.92
C MET A 516 -31.39 58.12 31.09
N ILE A 517 -31.89 57.66 29.94
CA ILE A 517 -32.96 58.31 29.15
C ILE A 517 -34.30 57.83 29.70
#